data_AF-A0A8S2W7S0-F1
#
_entry.id   AF-A0A8S2W7S0-F1
#
_cell.length_a   1.000
_cell.length_b   1.000
_cell.length_c   1.000
_cell.angle_alpha   90.00
_cell.angle_beta   90.00
_cell.angle_gamma   90.00
#
_symmetry.space_group_name_H-M   'P 1'
#
loop_
_entity.id
_entity.type
_entity.pdbx_description
1 polymer ?
#
loop_
_entity_poly.entity_id
_entity_poly.type
_entity_poly.pdbx_seq_one_letter_code
_entity_poly.pdbx_strand_id
1 'polypeptide(L)' 'VSRETFVQIIKPSMEFKHSPNYEAFLQYKVDVGDIYGIWFISKNDCPGVTECLKR' A
#
# COMPACT_ATOMS: atom_id res chain seq x y z
N VAL A 1 -9.07 7.76 17.34
CA VAL A 1 -7.97 6.82 16.99
C VAL A 1 -8.19 5.55 17.82
N SER A 2 -8.38 4.41 17.16
CA SER A 2 -8.44 3.11 17.86
C SER A 2 -7.04 2.75 18.39
N ARG A 3 -6.96 1.94 19.44
CA ARG A 3 -5.68 1.33 19.89
C ARG A 3 -5.34 0.06 19.10
N GLU A 4 -6.21 -0.36 18.19
CA GLU A 4 -6.01 -1.54 17.37
C GLU A 4 -5.00 -1.26 16.27
N THR A 5 -4.09 -2.20 16.09
CA THR A 5 -3.08 -2.18 15.03
C THR A 5 -3.51 -3.11 13.93
N PHE A 6 -3.53 -2.62 12.70
CA PHE A 6 -3.70 -3.46 11.52
C PHE A 6 -2.35 -4.08 11.12
N VAL A 7 -2.32 -5.40 10.95
CA VAL A 7 -1.12 -6.15 10.55
C VAL A 7 -1.43 -6.92 9.26
N GLN A 8 -0.63 -6.70 8.21
CA GLN A 8 -0.75 -7.38 6.92
C GLN A 8 0.57 -8.09 6.57
N ILE A 9 0.50 -9.39 6.32
CA ILE A 9 1.62 -10.18 5.81
C ILE A 9 1.70 -10.00 4.29
N ILE A 10 2.89 -9.67 3.77
CA ILE A 10 3.14 -9.52 2.34
C ILE A 10 3.29 -10.92 1.72
N LYS A 11 2.50 -11.20 0.68
CA LYS A 11 2.57 -12.45 -0.09
C LYS A 11 2.97 -12.17 -1.54
N PRO A 12 3.62 -13.12 -2.24
CA PRO A 12 3.99 -12.96 -3.65
C PRO A 12 2.82 -12.72 -4.61
N SER A 13 1.61 -13.13 -4.23
CA SER A 13 0.37 -12.95 -5.01
C SER A 13 -0.26 -11.56 -4.88
N MET A 14 0.28 -10.70 -4.01
CA MET A 14 -0.23 -9.35 -3.81
C MET A 14 0.24 -8.42 -4.92
N GLU A 15 -0.65 -7.53 -5.35
CA GLU A 15 -0.35 -6.52 -6.35
C GLU A 15 -0.28 -5.14 -5.69
N PHE A 16 0.78 -4.38 -5.96
CA PHE A 16 1.00 -3.05 -5.40
C PHE A 16 1.07 -2.00 -6.50
N LYS A 17 0.34 -0.90 -6.34
CA LYS A 17 0.24 0.18 -7.33
C LYS A 17 0.28 1.55 -6.67
N HIS A 18 1.20 2.39 -7.15
CA HIS A 18 1.18 3.82 -6.88
C HIS A 18 0.11 4.51 -7.72
N SER A 19 -0.72 5.37 -7.11
CA SER A 19 -1.79 6.04 -7.83
C SER A 19 -1.28 7.27 -8.59
N PRO A 20 -1.48 7.35 -9.92
CA PRO A 20 -0.99 8.48 -10.72
C PRO A 20 -1.71 9.79 -10.40
N ASN A 21 -2.92 9.72 -9.82
CA ASN A 21 -3.73 10.89 -9.47
C ASN A 21 -3.45 11.40 -8.04
N TYR A 22 -2.76 10.60 -7.22
CA TYR A 22 -2.54 10.88 -5.80
C TYR A 22 -1.12 10.48 -5.40
N GLU A 23 -0.19 11.45 -5.43
CA GLU A 23 1.25 11.21 -5.21
C GLU A 23 1.59 10.50 -3.89
N ALA A 24 0.76 10.66 -2.85
CA ALA A 24 0.95 10.05 -1.53
C ALA A 24 0.11 8.78 -1.28
N PHE A 25 -0.51 8.20 -2.31
CA PHE A 25 -1.43 7.07 -2.16
C PHE A 25 -0.91 5.78 -2.81
N LEU A 26 -0.78 4.74 -2.00
CA LEU A 26 -0.50 3.38 -2.41
C LEU A 26 -1.79 2.56 -2.36
N GLN A 27 -2.11 1.87 -3.45
CA GLN A 27 -3.17 0.86 -3.50
C GLN A 27 -2.53 -0.53 -3.55
N TYR A 28 -3.12 -1.49 -2.83
CA TYR A 28 -2.70 -2.88 -2.93
C TYR A 28 -3.88 -3.84 -2.89
N LYS A 29 -3.74 -4.98 -3.57
CA LYS A 29 -4.75 -6.03 -3.66
C LYS A 29 -4.24 -7.29 -2.97
N VAL A 30 -5.07 -7.89 -2.13
CA VAL A 30 -4.80 -9.16 -1.45
C VAL A 30 -5.57 -10.26 -2.17
N ASP A 31 -4.87 -11.18 -2.85
CA ASP A 31 -5.42 -12.38 -3.49
C ASP A 31 -6.77 -12.12 -4.24
N VAL A 32 -7.76 -12.98 -4.05
CA VAL A 32 -9.12 -12.84 -4.59
C VAL A 32 -9.97 -12.06 -3.59
N GLY A 33 -10.09 -10.75 -3.79
CA GLY A 33 -11.14 -9.97 -3.14
C GLY A 33 -10.73 -8.55 -2.83
N ASP A 34 -9.98 -8.36 -1.75
CA ASP A 34 -9.89 -7.07 -1.11
C ASP A 34 -8.83 -6.15 -1.71
N ILE A 35 -9.22 -4.89 -1.88
CA ILE A 35 -8.34 -3.81 -2.29
C ILE A 35 -8.26 -2.81 -1.16
N TYR A 36 -7.05 -2.50 -0.74
CA TYR A 36 -6.74 -1.58 0.34
C TYR A 36 -5.96 -0.37 -0.17
N GLY A 37 -6.00 0.70 0.61
CA GLY A 37 -5.27 1.93 0.34
C GLY A 37 -4.51 2.42 1.57
N ILE A 38 -3.29 2.89 1.37
CA ILE A 38 -2.46 3.55 2.39
C ILE A 38 -2.20 4.98 1.92
N TRP A 39 -2.60 5.94 2.76
CA TRP A 39 -2.28 7.35 2.56
C TRP A 39 -1.07 7.71 3.40
N PHE A 40 0.01 8.11 2.75
CA PHE A 40 1.22 8.55 3.42
C PHE A 40 1.09 10.02 3.82
N ILE A 41 1.66 10.37 4.98
CA ILE A 41 1.77 11.78 5.39
C ILE A 41 2.78 12.50 4.47
N SER A 42 3.91 11.85 4.18
CA SER A 42 4.93 12.33 3.24
C SER A 42 4.72 11.69 1.86
N LYS A 43 4.51 12.53 0.85
CA LYS A 43 4.42 12.07 -0.54
C LYS A 43 5.73 11.48 -1.08
N ASN A 44 6.86 11.80 -0.46
CA ASN A 44 8.17 11.32 -0.90
C ASN A 44 8.41 9.86 -0.50
N ASP A 45 7.70 9.38 0.52
CA ASP A 45 7.86 8.02 1.03
C ASP A 45 7.12 7.00 0.16
N CYS A 46 5.96 7.40 -0.38
CA CYS A 46 5.05 6.52 -1.08
C CYS A 46 5.71 5.81 -2.29
N PRO A 47 6.44 6.49 -3.20
CA PRO A 47 7.08 5.82 -4.33
C PRO A 47 8.14 4.79 -3.90
N GLY A 48 8.99 5.15 -2.93
CA GLY A 48 10.06 4.29 -2.44
C GLY A 48 9.53 3.02 -1.76
N VAL A 49 8.49 3.16 -0.92
CA VAL A 49 7.84 2.02 -0.28
C VAL A 49 7.12 1.15 -1.31
N THR A 50 6.43 1.75 -2.28
CA THR A 50 5.75 1.00 -3.35
C THR A 50 6.74 0.14 -4.14
N GLU A 51 7.88 0.70 -4.54
CA GLU A 51 8.91 -0.04 -5.28
C GLU A 51 9.58 -1.12 -4.42
N CYS A 52 9.76 -0.88 -3.12
CA CYS A 52 10.27 -1.90 -2.20
C CYS A 52 9.31 -3.10 -2.06
N LEU A 53 8.00 -2.87 -2.06
CA LEU A 53 6.99 -3.92 -1.91
C LEU A 53 6.81 -4.78 -3.18
N LYS A 54 7.18 -4.23 -4.34
CA LYS A 54 7.12 -4.95 -5.62
C LYS A 54 8.32 -5.87 -5.87
N ARG A 55 9.42 -5.68 -5.14
CA ARG A 55 10.65 -6.47 -5.24
C ARG A 55 10.57 -7.71 -4.35
#